data_AF-A0ABD0P7B8-F1
#
_entry.id   AF-A0ABD0P7B8-F1
#
_cell.length_a   1.000
_cell.length_b   1.000
_cell.length_c   1.000
_cell.angle_alpha   90.00
_cell.angle_beta   90.00
_cell.angle_gamma   90.00
#
_symmetry.space_group_name_H-M   'P 1'
#
loop_
_entity.id
_entity.type
_entity.pdbx_description
1 polymer ?
#
loop_
_entity_poly.entity_id
_entity_poly.type
_entity_poly.pdbx_seq_one_letter_code
_entity_poly.pdbx_strand_id
1 'polypeptide(L)'
;EKILEQRFRATFRDFQQWLVNAKINTAKCFDVPQNLAEASSSLQKIQEFLSDREQGHGKLNTVAASGELLMSIAAKDRVESVRAKINTAREDWKTLMTNLHQRETALQ
;
A
#
# COMPACT_ATOMS: atom_id res chain seq x y z
N GLU A 1 20.27 10.68 -14.65
CA GLU A 1 19.00 11.25 -14.13
C GLU A 1 17.73 10.67 -14.77
N LYS A 2 17.46 10.86 -16.07
CA LYS A 2 16.21 10.41 -16.74
C LYS A 2 15.82 8.94 -16.50
N ILE A 3 16.79 8.02 -16.51
CA ILE A 3 16.54 6.58 -16.26
C ILE A 3 16.04 6.34 -14.82
N LEU A 4 16.63 7.03 -13.82
CA LEU A 4 16.20 6.92 -12.42
C LEU A 4 14.80 7.51 -12.22
N GLU A 5 14.48 8.60 -12.92
CA GLU A 5 13.13 9.17 -12.89
C GLU A 5 12.10 8.20 -13.47
N GLN A 6 12.38 7.59 -14.62
CA GLN A 6 11.51 6.58 -15.22
C GLN A 6 11.31 5.37 -14.31
N ARG A 7 12.40 4.89 -13.69
CA ARG A 7 12.35 3.78 -12.73
C ARG A 7 11.50 4.12 -11.50
N PHE A 8 11.71 5.28 -10.89
CA PHE A 8 10.91 5.73 -9.76
C PHE A 8 9.43 5.83 -10.15
N ARG A 9 9.12 6.45 -11.29
CA ARG A 9 7.74 6.55 -11.79
C ARG A 9 7.11 5.19 -12.04
N ALA A 10 7.85 4.21 -12.54
CA ALA A 10 7.35 2.86 -12.79
C ALA A 10 7.03 2.12 -11.48
N THR A 11 7.97 2.12 -10.52
CA THR A 11 7.78 1.47 -9.22
C THR A 11 6.65 2.11 -8.42
N PHE A 12 6.53 3.45 -8.46
CA PHE A 12 5.45 4.17 -7.80
C PHE A 12 4.08 3.78 -8.37
N ARG A 13 3.94 3.73 -9.71
CA ARG A 13 2.70 3.29 -10.35
C ARG A 13 2.35 1.84 -10.01
N ASP A 14 3.35 0.95 -9.99
CA ASP A 14 3.14 -0.46 -9.63
C ASP A 14 2.63 -0.60 -8.19
N PHE A 15 3.19 0.14 -7.24
CA PHE A 15 2.67 0.20 -5.88
C PHE A 15 1.24 0.76 -5.82
N GLN A 16 0.95 1.87 -6.52
CA GLN A 16 -0.39 2.45 -6.54
C GLN A 16 -1.43 1.50 -7.13
N GLN A 17 -1.10 0.79 -8.20
CA GLN A 17 -2.01 -0.19 -8.80
C GLN A 17 -2.27 -1.34 -7.82
N TRP A 18 -1.23 -1.84 -7.16
CA TRP A 18 -1.38 -2.85 -6.13
C TRP A 18 -2.28 -2.36 -4.98
N LEU A 19 -2.09 -1.13 -4.52
CA LEU A 19 -2.89 -0.54 -3.45
C LEU A 19 -4.38 -0.44 -3.83
N VAL A 20 -4.68 0.00 -5.05
CA VAL A 20 -6.06 0.06 -5.57
C VAL A 20 -6.68 -1.34 -5.60
N ASN A 21 -5.95 -2.33 -6.11
CA ASN A 21 -6.42 -3.71 -6.16
C ASN A 21 -6.66 -4.28 -4.74
N ALA A 22 -5.76 -4.00 -3.80
CA ALA A 22 -5.91 -4.39 -2.41
C ALA A 22 -7.18 -3.78 -1.77
N LYS A 23 -7.42 -2.49 -1.99
CA LYS A 23 -8.62 -1.79 -1.50
C LYS A 23 -9.90 -2.39 -2.11
N ILE A 24 -9.91 -2.66 -3.41
CA ILE A 24 -11.06 -3.28 -4.09
C ILE A 24 -11.31 -4.70 -3.54
N ASN A 25 -10.25 -5.50 -3.41
CA ASN A 25 -10.37 -6.88 -2.93
C ASN A 25 -10.91 -6.95 -1.51
N THR A 26 -10.55 -5.99 -0.66
CA THR A 26 -10.96 -5.96 0.75
C THR A 26 -12.22 -5.13 1.01
N ALA A 27 -12.74 -4.40 0.03
CA ALA A 27 -13.87 -3.48 0.19
C ALA A 27 -15.09 -4.13 0.87
N LYS A 28 -15.52 -5.30 0.39
CA LYS A 28 -16.69 -6.02 0.95
C LYS A 28 -16.53 -6.40 2.42
N CYS A 29 -15.31 -6.56 2.92
CA CYS A 29 -15.08 -6.89 4.32
C CYS A 29 -15.47 -5.74 5.26
N PHE A 30 -15.62 -4.52 4.75
CA PHE A 30 -16.02 -3.34 5.53
C PHE A 30 -17.54 -3.10 5.57
N ASP A 31 -18.33 -3.88 4.83
CA ASP A 31 -19.79 -3.84 4.92
C ASP A 31 -20.24 -4.41 6.28
N VAL A 32 -21.42 -3.97 6.74
CA VAL A 32 -22.02 -4.49 7.99
C VAL A 32 -22.54 -5.92 7.73
N PRO A 33 -21.96 -6.95 8.38
CA PRO A 33 -22.39 -8.33 8.15
C PRO A 33 -23.82 -8.54 8.66
N GLN A 34 -24.65 -9.22 7.88
CA GLN A 34 -26.05 -9.48 8.24
C GLN A 34 -26.21 -10.75 9.07
N ASN A 35 -25.19 -11.60 9.08
CA ASN A 35 -25.18 -12.88 9.80
C ASN A 35 -23.75 -13.31 10.14
N LEU A 36 -23.64 -14.34 10.97
CA LEU A 36 -22.35 -14.87 11.42
C LEU A 36 -21.48 -15.38 10.26
N ALA A 37 -22.09 -15.99 9.23
CA ALA A 37 -21.34 -16.53 8.10
C ALA A 37 -20.65 -15.43 7.28
N GLU A 38 -21.33 -14.29 7.04
CA GLU A 38 -20.74 -13.12 6.40
C GLU A 38 -19.62 -12.49 7.23
N ALA A 39 -19.79 -12.43 8.55
CA ALA A 39 -18.76 -11.95 9.47
C ALA A 39 -17.51 -12.84 9.41
N SER A 40 -17.68 -14.17 9.51
CA SER A 40 -16.59 -15.14 9.42
C SER A 40 -15.88 -15.12 8.07
N SER A 41 -16.63 -15.01 6.96
CA SER A 41 -16.05 -14.92 5.61
C SER A 41 -15.21 -13.64 5.44
N SER A 42 -15.70 -12.51 5.96
CA SER A 42 -14.97 -11.24 5.94
C SER A 42 -13.69 -11.31 6.78
N LEU A 43 -13.76 -11.91 7.97
CA LEU A 43 -12.62 -12.11 8.85
C LEU A 43 -11.55 -12.98 8.20
N GLN A 44 -11.93 -14.14 7.66
CA GLN A 44 -11.01 -15.05 6.97
C GLN A 44 -10.28 -14.33 5.83
N LYS A 45 -11.01 -13.58 5.00
CA LYS A 45 -10.42 -12.85 3.87
C LYS A 45 -9.43 -11.77 4.31
N ILE A 46 -9.70 -11.07 5.42
CA ILE A 46 -8.77 -10.10 5.98
C ILE A 46 -7.51 -10.81 6.48
N GLN A 47 -7.65 -11.93 7.18
CA GLN A 47 -6.53 -12.71 7.70
C GLN A 47 -5.63 -13.26 6.59
N GLU A 48 -6.22 -13.79 5.52
CA GLU A 48 -5.50 -14.22 4.32
C GLU A 48 -4.70 -13.05 3.71
N PHE A 49 -5.35 -11.89 3.55
CA PHE A 49 -4.67 -10.70 3.02
C PHE A 49 -3.51 -10.22 3.91
N LEU A 50 -3.71 -10.22 5.24
CA LEU A 50 -2.70 -9.80 6.21
C LEU A 50 -1.53 -10.78 6.31
N SER A 51 -1.76 -12.07 6.07
CA SER A 51 -0.72 -13.10 5.95
C SER A 51 0.17 -12.86 4.73
N ASP A 52 -0.42 -12.46 3.60
CA ASP A 52 0.28 -12.29 2.31
C ASP A 52 0.72 -10.84 2.02
N ARG A 53 0.71 -9.97 3.04
CA ARG A 53 0.99 -8.53 2.92
C ARG A 53 2.39 -8.19 2.39
N GLU A 54 3.34 -9.14 2.44
CA GLU A 54 4.72 -8.97 2.00
C GLU A 54 4.83 -8.47 0.55
N GLN A 55 3.87 -8.82 -0.31
CA GLN A 55 3.86 -8.32 -1.69
C GLN A 55 3.76 -6.79 -1.77
N GLY A 56 2.85 -6.19 -0.99
CA GLY A 56 2.68 -4.74 -0.97
C GLY A 56 3.83 -4.02 -0.26
N HIS A 57 4.34 -4.62 0.81
CA HIS A 57 5.51 -4.10 1.52
C HIS A 57 6.76 -4.10 0.63
N GLY A 58 7.00 -5.17 -0.13
CA GLY A 58 8.10 -5.24 -1.10
C GLY A 58 8.00 -4.18 -2.20
N LYS A 59 6.79 -3.92 -2.72
CA LYS A 59 6.56 -2.83 -3.69
C LYS A 59 6.86 -1.46 -3.07
N LEU A 60 6.41 -1.21 -1.84
CA LEU A 60 6.71 0.03 -1.11
C LEU A 60 8.22 0.23 -0.90
N ASN A 61 8.93 -0.83 -0.51
CA ASN A 61 10.39 -0.78 -0.35
C ASN A 61 11.09 -0.47 -1.68
N THR A 62 10.59 -1.00 -2.79
CA THR A 62 11.12 -0.70 -4.13
C THR A 62 10.90 0.76 -4.52
N VAL A 63 9.74 1.35 -4.15
CA VAL A 63 9.47 2.79 -4.32
C VAL A 63 10.47 3.61 -3.51
N ALA A 64 10.68 3.27 -2.24
CA ALA A 64 11.62 3.98 -1.36
C ALA A 64 13.06 3.92 -1.91
N ALA A 65 13.55 2.72 -2.23
CA ALA A 65 14.91 2.52 -2.74
C ALA A 65 15.16 3.25 -4.08
N SER A 66 14.22 3.17 -5.02
CA SER A 66 14.35 3.88 -6.30
C SER A 66 14.27 5.41 -6.13
N GLY A 67 13.46 5.88 -5.18
CA GLY A 67 13.36 7.30 -4.83
C GLY A 67 14.61 7.84 -4.15
N GLU A 68 15.22 7.10 -3.24
CA GLU A 68 16.51 7.44 -2.61
C GLU A 68 17.63 7.59 -3.65
N LEU A 69 17.72 6.65 -4.60
CA LEU A 69 18.66 6.73 -5.70
C LEU A 69 18.43 7.94 -6.63
N LEU A 70 17.18 8.33 -6.84
CA LEU A 70 16.86 9.53 -7.63
C LEU A 70 17.22 10.81 -6.87
N MET A 71 16.90 10.87 -5.57
CA MET A 71 17.19 12.02 -4.72
C MET A 71 18.69 12.31 -4.57
N SER A 72 19.56 11.30 -4.67
CA SER A 72 21.01 11.50 -4.55
C SER A 72 21.64 12.31 -5.69
N ILE A 73 20.96 12.44 -6.83
CA ILE A 73 21.44 13.17 -8.01
C ILE A 73 20.51 14.29 -8.48
N ALA A 74 19.35 14.45 -7.84
CA ALA A 74 18.33 15.42 -8.26
C ALA A 74 18.55 16.80 -7.62
N ALA A 75 18.05 17.85 -8.29
CA ALA A 75 17.97 19.20 -7.72
C ALA A 75 17.03 19.26 -6.50
N LYS A 76 17.24 20.22 -5.59
CA LYS A 76 16.55 20.30 -4.29
C LYS A 76 15.01 20.29 -4.39
N ASP A 77 14.45 21.03 -5.33
CA ASP A 77 13.01 21.09 -5.60
C ASP A 77 12.45 19.71 -6.01
N ARG A 78 13.21 18.96 -6.80
CA ARG A 78 12.84 17.60 -7.20
C ARG A 78 13.01 16.59 -6.08
N VAL A 79 14.02 16.77 -5.21
CA VAL A 79 14.20 15.94 -4.01
C VAL A 79 12.98 16.02 -3.10
N GLU A 80 12.46 17.22 -2.85
CA GLU A 80 11.26 17.41 -2.02
C GLU A 80 10.03 16.74 -2.64
N SER A 81 9.84 16.89 -3.96
CA SER A 81 8.74 16.24 -4.70
C SER A 81 8.80 14.71 -4.63
N VAL A 82 9.99 14.11 -4.80
CA VAL A 82 10.19 12.66 -4.70
C VAL A 82 9.95 12.19 -3.26
N ARG A 83 10.46 12.90 -2.27
CA ARG A 83 10.26 12.60 -0.85
C ARG A 83 8.78 12.63 -0.47
N ALA A 84 8.03 13.63 -0.92
CA ALA A 84 6.59 13.73 -0.67
C ALA A 84 5.83 12.52 -1.20
N LYS A 85 6.19 12.04 -2.40
CA LYS A 85 5.60 10.82 -2.99
C LYS A 85 5.92 9.56 -2.18
N ILE A 86 7.16 9.38 -1.74
CA ILE A 86 7.54 8.24 -0.88
C ILE A 86 6.75 8.28 0.42
N ASN A 87 6.64 9.45 1.05
CA ASN A 87 5.90 9.62 2.29
C ASN A 87 4.40 9.32 2.10
N THR A 88 3.82 9.77 0.99
CA THR A 88 2.42 9.46 0.64
C THR A 88 2.22 7.95 0.50
N ALA A 89 3.10 7.25 -0.22
CA ALA A 89 3.03 5.80 -0.37
C ALA A 89 3.14 5.05 0.97
N ARG A 90 4.01 5.54 1.88
CA ARG A 90 4.14 5.00 3.25
C ARG A 90 2.87 5.21 4.07
N GLU A 91 2.26 6.38 3.99
CA GLU A 91 1.03 6.68 4.72
C GLU A 91 -0.18 5.91 4.17
N ASP A 92 -0.27 5.77 2.85
CA ASP A 92 -1.29 4.95 2.18
C ASP A 92 -1.21 3.48 2.61
N TRP A 93 0.01 2.92 2.66
CA TRP A 93 0.26 1.58 3.17
C TRP A 93 -0.16 1.46 4.63
N LYS A 94 0.29 2.38 5.48
CA LYS A 94 -0.04 2.39 6.91
C LYS A 94 -1.54 2.46 7.12
N THR A 95 -2.23 3.36 6.42
CA THR A 95 -3.69 3.52 6.47
C THR A 95 -4.40 2.22 6.10
N LEU A 96 -4.00 1.57 4.99
CA LEU A 96 -4.58 0.28 4.60
C LEU A 96 -4.38 -0.78 5.69
N MET A 97 -3.14 -0.94 6.19
CA MET A 97 -2.84 -1.92 7.22
C MET A 97 -3.61 -1.66 8.51
N THR A 98 -3.67 -0.41 8.97
CA THR A 98 -4.41 -0.03 10.18
C THR A 98 -5.90 -0.34 10.03
N ASN A 99 -6.52 0.04 8.90
CA ASN A 99 -7.94 -0.21 8.67
C ASN A 99 -8.25 -1.71 8.65
N LEU A 100 -7.38 -2.52 8.04
CA LEU A 100 -7.57 -3.98 8.00
C LEU A 100 -7.44 -4.61 9.38
N HIS A 101 -6.44 -4.25 10.18
CA HIS A 101 -6.31 -4.78 11.54
C HIS A 101 -7.47 -4.34 12.44
N GLN A 102 -7.89 -3.07 12.35
CA GLN A 102 -9.06 -2.59 13.10
C GLN A 102 -10.31 -3.38 12.73
N ARG A 103 -10.49 -3.67 11.43
CA ARG A 103 -11.62 -4.44 10.96
C ARG A 103 -11.54 -5.91 11.38
N GLU A 104 -10.35 -6.52 11.36
CA GLU A 104 -10.10 -7.86 11.89
C GLU A 104 -10.51 -7.95 13.36
N THR A 105 -10.02 -7.05 14.21
CA THR A 105 -10.35 -7.02 15.64
C THR A 105 -11.84 -6.80 15.89
N ALA A 106 -12.53 -6.02 15.04
CA ALA A 106 -13.97 -5.79 15.18
C ALA A 106 -14.84 -6.97 14.74
N LEU A 107 -14.27 -7.96 14.03
CA LEU A 107 -14.96 -9.17 13.57
C LEU A 107 -14.62 -10.42 14.40
N GLN A 108 -13.62 -10.34 15.28
CA GLN A 108 -13.27 -11.37 16.28
C GLN A 108 -14.24 -11.34 17.46
#